data_AF-A0AB37TJ52-F1
#
_entry.id   AF-A0AB37TJ52-F1
#
_cell.length_a   1.000
_cell.length_b   1.000
_cell.length_c   1.000
_cell.angle_alpha   90.00
_cell.angle_beta   90.00
_cell.angle_gamma   90.00
#
_symmetry.space_group_name_H-M   'P 1'
#
loop_
_entity.id
_entity.type
_entity.pdbx_description
1 polymer ?
#
loop_
_entity_poly.entity_id
_entity_poly.type
_entity_poly.pdbx_seq_one_letter_code
_entity_poly.pdbx_strand_id
1 'polypeptide(L)'
;MNYPNDSLKCIQNAWYKQLVNFRASYMPETQLTADWKLRAIGNAIKACPSRMMDDSEAMLSEYRKSQKHDEVSKVLLPVMLTATALTDQPPDVNQLLPVPDFVETVIDEKRVKVRLVPTTVRAQIAFFATNPNDLRSVIGQFCAYMSSNDNRRFNVPFQQWNDHVVNSTFTVFENELFPSPVPSEAINLSISTVDIQLVGYTPNVIGFGGPFDQNTGNGYEPDGSATEQPAINDKVVVQADQYTSLEHQRVKGDRETGEITVERIDD
;
A
#
# COMPACT_ATOMS: atom_id res chain seq x y z
N MET A 1 2.72 10.48 21.04
CA MET A 1 1.81 9.70 20.16
C MET A 1 2.31 9.87 18.74
N ASN A 2 2.71 8.80 18.08
CA ASN A 2 3.14 8.87 16.68
C ASN A 2 1.94 8.54 15.80
N TYR A 3 1.70 9.33 14.77
CA TYR A 3 0.73 8.98 13.74
C TYR A 3 1.17 7.67 13.06
N PRO A 4 0.22 6.81 12.66
CA PRO A 4 0.54 5.68 11.79
C PRO A 4 1.28 6.15 10.54
N ASN A 5 2.08 5.27 9.94
CA ASN A 5 2.71 5.55 8.65
C ASN A 5 1.66 5.97 7.62
N ASP A 6 2.01 6.96 6.81
CA ASP A 6 1.19 7.38 5.68
C ASP A 6 0.89 6.20 4.74
N SER A 7 -0.31 6.16 4.18
CA SER A 7 -0.80 5.07 3.33
C SER A 7 0.12 4.84 2.12
N LEU A 8 0.58 5.92 1.49
CA LEU A 8 1.53 5.82 0.38
C LEU A 8 2.86 5.19 0.83
N LYS A 9 3.32 5.50 2.04
CA LYS A 9 4.55 4.92 2.60
C LYS A 9 4.40 3.42 2.84
N CYS A 10 3.25 2.96 3.33
CA CYS A 10 2.93 1.54 3.45
C CYS A 10 3.00 0.83 2.09
N ILE A 11 2.37 1.40 1.06
CA ILE A 11 2.38 0.86 -0.30
C ILE A 11 3.80 0.82 -0.87
N GLN A 12 4.57 1.90 -0.73
CA GLN A 12 5.98 1.98 -1.16
C GLN A 12 6.85 0.92 -0.49
N ASN A 13 6.67 0.69 0.81
CA ASN A 13 7.46 -0.32 1.54
C ASN A 13 7.12 -1.74 1.06
N ALA A 14 5.85 -2.04 0.83
CA ALA A 14 5.41 -3.33 0.29
C ALA A 14 5.89 -3.54 -1.15
N TRP A 15 5.81 -2.50 -1.98
CA TRP A 15 6.33 -2.50 -3.34
C TRP A 15 7.85 -2.73 -3.37
N TYR A 16 8.60 -2.04 -2.51
CA TYR A 16 10.04 -2.25 -2.38
C TYR A 16 10.38 -3.68 -1.98
N LYS A 17 9.62 -4.27 -1.06
CA LYS A 17 9.78 -5.68 -0.68
C LYS A 17 9.54 -6.61 -1.88
N GLN A 18 8.60 -6.28 -2.76
CA GLN A 18 8.35 -7.06 -3.96
C GLN A 18 9.54 -7.02 -4.95
N LEU A 19 10.22 -5.89 -5.08
CA LEU A 19 11.46 -5.80 -5.86
C LEU A 19 12.61 -6.61 -5.23
N VAL A 20 12.68 -6.68 -3.90
CA VAL A 20 13.63 -7.54 -3.20
C VAL A 20 13.33 -9.03 -3.45
N ASN A 21 12.05 -9.42 -3.47
CA ASN A 21 11.63 -10.79 -3.82
C ASN A 21 12.02 -11.14 -5.26
N PHE A 22 11.82 -10.23 -6.21
CA PHE A 22 12.30 -10.39 -7.58
C PHE A 22 13.81 -10.67 -7.60
N ARG A 23 14.62 -9.85 -6.92
CA ARG A 23 16.08 -10.04 -6.86
C ARG A 23 16.49 -11.40 -6.28
N ALA A 24 15.75 -11.93 -5.32
CA ALA A 24 15.99 -13.27 -4.79
C ALA A 24 15.76 -14.35 -5.86
N SER A 25 14.70 -14.20 -6.67
CA SER A 25 14.35 -15.11 -7.76
C SER A 25 15.23 -14.99 -9.00
N TYR A 26 15.83 -13.81 -9.24
CA TYR A 26 16.61 -13.50 -10.43
C TYR A 26 17.78 -14.47 -10.64
N MET A 27 17.95 -15.01 -11.84
CA MET A 27 19.07 -15.87 -12.20
C MET A 27 20.16 -15.05 -12.92
N PRO A 28 21.35 -14.85 -12.32
CA PRO A 28 22.42 -14.12 -12.97
C PRO A 28 22.90 -14.80 -14.26
N GLU A 29 23.07 -14.02 -15.32
CA GLU A 29 23.62 -14.49 -16.61
C GLU A 29 25.06 -14.01 -16.82
N THR A 30 25.51 -13.03 -16.04
CA THR A 30 26.83 -12.40 -16.13
C THR A 30 27.45 -12.17 -14.76
N GLN A 31 28.76 -11.93 -14.69
CA GLN A 31 29.42 -11.62 -13.42
C GLN A 31 28.87 -10.34 -12.77
N LEU A 32 28.59 -9.30 -13.57
CA LEU A 32 28.07 -8.03 -13.07
C LEU A 32 26.66 -8.17 -12.47
N THR A 33 25.82 -9.00 -13.08
CA THR A 33 24.48 -9.29 -12.56
C THR A 33 24.52 -10.22 -11.35
N ALA A 34 25.53 -11.10 -11.25
CA ALA A 34 25.79 -11.91 -10.07
C ALA A 34 26.23 -11.03 -8.88
N ASP A 35 27.15 -10.09 -9.13
CA ASP A 35 27.60 -9.12 -8.12
C ASP A 35 26.44 -8.24 -7.65
N TRP A 36 25.55 -7.81 -8.57
CA TRP A 36 24.33 -7.09 -8.23
C TRP A 36 23.38 -7.92 -7.37
N LYS A 37 23.22 -9.22 -7.64
CA LYS A 37 22.39 -10.12 -6.82
C LYS A 37 22.94 -10.33 -5.41
N LEU A 38 24.27 -10.29 -5.22
CA LEU A 38 24.92 -10.56 -3.94
C LEU A 38 25.18 -9.30 -3.08
N ARG A 39 25.11 -8.10 -3.66
CA ARG A 39 25.36 -6.83 -2.97
C ARG A 39 24.44 -6.57 -1.76
N ALA A 40 24.82 -5.63 -0.88
CA ALA A 40 23.87 -5.06 0.08
C ALA A 40 22.67 -4.42 -0.66
N ILE A 41 21.46 -4.67 -0.15
CA ILE A 41 20.20 -4.28 -0.82
C ILE A 41 20.17 -2.79 -1.16
N GLY A 42 20.58 -1.91 -0.26
CA GLY A 42 20.59 -0.45 -0.48
C GLY A 42 21.50 0.03 -1.62
N ASN A 43 22.44 -0.80 -2.06
CA ASN A 43 23.34 -0.53 -3.19
C ASN A 43 22.92 -1.28 -4.47
N ALA A 44 21.89 -2.13 -4.41
CA ALA A 44 21.36 -2.90 -5.54
C ALA A 44 19.98 -2.38 -5.97
N ILE A 45 19.12 -2.06 -5.01
CA ILE A 45 17.76 -1.53 -5.22
C ILE A 45 17.56 -0.32 -4.32
N LYS A 46 17.18 0.83 -4.89
CA LYS A 46 16.89 2.03 -4.09
C LYS A 46 15.58 2.68 -4.51
N ALA A 47 14.77 3.04 -3.52
CA ALA A 47 13.62 3.91 -3.72
C ALA A 47 14.12 5.37 -3.76
N CYS A 48 13.85 6.06 -4.86
CA CYS A 48 14.18 7.47 -5.03
C CYS A 48 12.99 8.32 -4.56
N PRO A 49 13.23 9.40 -3.80
CA PRO A 49 12.17 10.33 -3.39
C PRO A 49 11.67 11.21 -4.54
N SER A 50 12.32 11.11 -5.72
CA SER A 50 11.95 11.91 -6.89
C SER A 50 10.53 11.58 -7.34
N ARG A 51 9.85 12.63 -7.83
CA ARG A 51 8.64 12.51 -8.64
C ARG A 51 8.94 11.54 -9.77
N MET A 52 7.96 10.75 -10.21
CA MET A 52 7.99 10.12 -11.52
C MET A 52 8.26 11.25 -12.52
N MET A 53 9.52 11.41 -12.90
CA MET A 53 9.95 12.34 -13.92
C MET A 53 10.31 11.45 -15.08
N ASP A 54 9.95 11.89 -16.28
CA ASP A 54 10.33 11.27 -17.55
C ASP A 54 11.86 11.24 -17.78
N ASP A 55 12.65 11.59 -16.76
CA ASP A 55 14.10 11.70 -16.76
C ASP A 55 14.73 10.67 -15.81
N SER A 56 14.96 9.46 -16.34
CA SER A 56 15.72 8.41 -15.64
C SER A 56 17.15 8.84 -15.26
N GLU A 57 17.74 9.83 -15.96
CA GLU A 57 19.04 10.37 -15.59
C GLU A 57 18.95 11.22 -14.32
N ALA A 58 17.84 11.93 -14.10
CA ALA A 58 17.56 12.60 -12.84
C ALA A 58 17.48 11.59 -11.67
N MET A 59 16.87 10.41 -11.87
CA MET A 59 16.86 9.35 -10.86
C MET A 59 18.28 8.88 -10.52
N LEU A 60 19.13 8.68 -11.54
CA LEU A 60 20.52 8.30 -11.35
C LEU A 60 21.35 9.42 -10.69
N SER A 61 21.05 10.68 -11.00
CA SER A 61 21.68 11.86 -10.40
C SER A 61 21.35 11.97 -8.91
N GLU A 62 20.08 11.79 -8.53
CA GLU A 62 19.67 11.75 -7.12
C GLU A 62 20.29 10.56 -6.38
N TYR A 63 20.36 9.40 -7.03
CA TYR A 63 21.09 8.25 -6.49
C TYR A 63 22.56 8.61 -6.23
N ARG A 64 23.26 9.23 -7.19
CA ARG A 64 24.65 9.70 -7.05
C ARG A 64 24.80 10.69 -5.90
N LYS A 65 23.89 11.65 -5.75
CA LYS A 65 23.90 12.61 -4.62
C LYS A 65 23.75 11.91 -3.27
N SER A 66 22.84 10.94 -3.19
CA SER A 66 22.57 10.19 -1.96
C SER A 66 23.72 9.30 -1.47
N GLN A 67 24.73 9.07 -2.32
CA GLN A 67 25.91 8.26 -2.00
C GLN A 67 27.10 9.09 -1.49
N LYS A 68 27.06 10.43 -1.57
CA LYS A 68 28.18 11.35 -1.26
C LYS A 68 28.58 11.46 0.23
N HIS A 69 28.31 10.45 1.06
CA HIS A 69 28.68 10.48 2.48
C HIS A 69 30.03 9.82 2.81
N ASP A 70 30.65 9.08 1.88
CA ASP A 70 32.00 8.54 2.06
C ASP A 70 32.83 8.67 0.76
N GLU A 71 34.12 8.94 0.92
CA GLU A 71 35.09 9.30 -0.11
C GLU A 71 35.04 8.38 -1.36
N VAL A 72 35.01 9.01 -2.54
CA VAL A 72 35.05 8.36 -3.87
C VAL A 72 33.91 7.35 -4.09
N SER A 73 32.66 7.79 -3.95
CA SER A 73 31.49 6.96 -4.21
C SER A 73 31.32 6.71 -5.73
N LYS A 74 32.04 5.73 -6.28
CA LYS A 74 31.72 5.16 -7.59
C LYS A 74 30.37 4.47 -7.49
N VAL A 75 29.37 4.95 -8.24
CA VAL A 75 28.09 4.24 -8.36
C VAL A 75 28.37 2.85 -8.93
N LEU A 76 28.10 1.83 -8.12
CA LEU A 76 28.24 0.44 -8.52
C LEU A 76 27.10 0.08 -9.45
N LEU A 77 27.39 -0.03 -10.75
CA LEU A 77 26.47 -0.57 -11.73
C LEU A 77 26.62 -2.11 -11.81
N PRO A 78 25.56 -2.85 -12.12
CA PRO A 78 24.21 -2.35 -12.37
C PRO A 78 23.45 -1.96 -11.07
N VAL A 79 22.38 -1.18 -11.21
CA VAL A 79 21.48 -0.77 -10.11
C VAL A 79 20.03 -0.67 -10.59
N MET A 80 19.09 -1.01 -9.72
CA MET A 80 17.65 -0.83 -9.92
C MET A 80 17.17 0.32 -9.05
N LEU A 81 16.50 1.31 -9.65
CA LEU A 81 15.87 2.41 -8.94
C LEU A 81 14.36 2.33 -9.12
N THR A 82 13.60 2.73 -8.11
CA THR A 82 12.15 2.85 -8.22
C THR A 82 11.65 4.18 -7.66
N ALA A 83 10.63 4.75 -8.29
CA ALA A 83 9.94 5.95 -7.84
C ALA A 83 8.43 5.75 -7.97
N THR A 84 7.64 6.40 -7.11
CA THR A 84 6.18 6.42 -7.19
C THR A 84 5.67 7.83 -7.47
N ALA A 85 4.50 7.95 -8.08
CA ALA A 85 3.84 9.24 -8.21
C ALA A 85 3.51 9.82 -6.83
N LEU A 86 3.44 11.16 -6.76
CA LEU A 86 2.93 11.87 -5.58
C LEU A 86 1.41 12.00 -5.58
N THR A 87 0.82 11.98 -6.78
CA THR A 87 -0.63 12.15 -6.96
C THR A 87 -1.17 10.90 -7.63
N ASP A 88 -2.10 10.26 -6.92
CA ASP A 88 -2.81 9.10 -7.41
C ASP A 88 -4.00 9.55 -8.24
N GLN A 89 -4.25 8.87 -9.36
CA GLN A 89 -5.53 8.94 -10.04
C GLN A 89 -6.43 7.87 -9.44
N PRO A 90 -7.73 8.13 -9.22
CA PRO A 90 -8.63 7.08 -8.80
C PRO A 90 -8.61 5.95 -9.84
N PRO A 91 -8.60 4.67 -9.42
CA PRO A 91 -8.68 3.54 -10.34
C PRO A 91 -9.95 3.64 -11.20
N ASP A 92 -9.88 3.08 -12.41
CA ASP A 92 -11.08 2.84 -13.20
C ASP A 92 -11.98 1.86 -12.42
N VAL A 93 -13.28 2.15 -12.42
CA VAL A 93 -14.33 1.38 -11.74
C VAL A 93 -14.36 -0.07 -12.22
N ASN A 94 -13.92 -0.32 -13.46
CA ASN A 94 -13.75 -1.67 -14.00
C ASN A 94 -12.60 -2.45 -13.36
N GLN A 95 -11.61 -1.75 -12.79
CA GLN A 95 -10.45 -2.33 -12.12
C GLN A 95 -10.73 -2.57 -10.64
N LEU A 96 -11.45 -1.63 -10.01
CA LEU A 96 -11.69 -1.66 -8.57
C LEU A 96 -13.02 -0.97 -8.22
N LEU A 97 -13.94 -1.72 -7.62
CA LEU A 97 -15.26 -1.19 -7.24
C LEU A 97 -15.16 -0.34 -5.96
N PRO A 98 -15.63 0.92 -5.97
CA PRO A 98 -15.66 1.73 -4.77
C PRO A 98 -16.69 1.23 -3.76
N VAL A 99 -16.31 1.18 -2.49
CA VAL A 99 -17.23 1.10 -1.35
C VAL A 99 -17.13 2.42 -0.60
N PRO A 100 -17.98 3.41 -0.92
CA PRO A 100 -17.83 4.77 -0.40
C PRO A 100 -18.16 4.88 1.10
N ASP A 101 -18.95 3.93 1.61
CA ASP A 101 -19.50 3.97 2.95
C ASP A 101 -18.64 3.20 3.97
N PHE A 102 -18.73 3.64 5.23
CA PHE A 102 -18.19 2.89 6.35
C PHE A 102 -19.08 1.69 6.66
N VAL A 103 -18.49 0.51 6.68
CA VAL A 103 -19.15 -0.74 7.06
C VAL A 103 -18.69 -1.14 8.46
N GLU A 104 -19.64 -1.46 9.33
CA GLU A 104 -19.33 -2.00 10.66
C GLU A 104 -18.85 -3.44 10.56
N THR A 105 -17.74 -3.74 11.22
CA THR A 105 -17.12 -5.07 11.25
C THR A 105 -16.37 -5.28 12.56
N VAL A 106 -15.80 -6.47 12.74
CA VAL A 106 -14.98 -6.82 13.90
C VAL A 106 -13.57 -7.16 13.41
N ILE A 107 -12.57 -6.47 13.93
CA ILE A 107 -11.14 -6.74 13.67
C ILE A 107 -10.44 -6.83 15.04
N ASP A 108 -9.64 -7.87 15.24
CA ASP A 108 -8.93 -8.14 16.50
C ASP A 108 -9.86 -8.04 17.73
N GLU A 109 -11.04 -8.67 17.65
CA GLU A 109 -12.09 -8.68 18.68
C GLU A 109 -12.69 -7.30 19.03
N LYS A 110 -12.33 -6.24 18.31
CA LYS A 110 -12.89 -4.89 18.48
C LYS A 110 -13.91 -4.57 17.40
N ARG A 111 -14.99 -3.89 17.79
CA ARG A 111 -15.96 -3.35 16.83
C ARG A 111 -15.35 -2.11 16.18
N VAL A 112 -15.31 -2.13 14.86
CA VAL A 112 -14.70 -1.07 14.05
C VAL A 112 -15.61 -0.72 12.87
N LYS A 113 -15.43 0.48 12.33
CA LYS A 113 -16.00 0.89 11.04
C LYS A 113 -14.87 0.96 10.03
N VAL A 114 -15.01 0.25 8.92
CA VAL A 114 -14.01 0.21 7.86
C VAL A 114 -14.60 0.79 6.58
N ARG A 115 -13.85 1.67 5.94
CA ARG A 115 -14.11 2.13 4.57
C ARG A 115 -12.89 1.82 3.71
N LEU A 116 -13.13 1.22 2.55
CA LEU A 116 -12.07 0.87 1.60
C LEU A 116 -12.01 1.93 0.50
N VAL A 117 -10.91 2.67 0.45
CA VAL A 117 -10.70 3.70 -0.58
C VAL A 117 -9.97 3.06 -1.76
N PRO A 118 -10.57 2.99 -2.96
CA PRO A 118 -9.89 2.56 -4.16
C PRO A 118 -8.66 3.43 -4.43
N THR A 119 -7.49 2.81 -4.60
CA THR A 119 -6.21 3.50 -4.70
C THR A 119 -5.39 2.94 -5.86
N THR A 120 -4.87 3.83 -6.70
CA THR A 120 -3.90 3.48 -7.75
C THR A 120 -2.64 4.30 -7.57
N VAL A 121 -1.53 3.62 -7.28
CA VAL A 121 -0.21 4.23 -7.20
C VAL A 121 0.56 3.89 -8.46
N ARG A 122 0.94 4.90 -9.23
CA ARG A 122 1.86 4.71 -10.36
C ARG A 122 3.28 4.55 -9.82
N ALA A 123 4.00 3.54 -10.29
CA ALA A 123 5.40 3.30 -9.98
C ALA A 123 6.20 3.17 -11.28
N GLN A 124 7.46 3.59 -11.24
CA GLN A 124 8.41 3.44 -12.33
C GLN A 124 9.63 2.74 -11.77
N ILE A 125 10.15 1.81 -12.54
CA ILE A 125 11.41 1.12 -12.26
C ILE A 125 12.37 1.55 -13.36
N ALA A 126 13.58 1.92 -12.99
CA ALA A 126 14.66 2.20 -13.92
C ALA A 126 15.84 1.28 -13.60
N PHE A 127 16.29 0.49 -14.57
CA PHE A 127 17.50 -0.32 -14.44
C PHE A 127 18.64 0.31 -15.24
N PHE A 128 19.79 0.45 -14.57
CA PHE A 128 20.99 1.02 -15.14
C PHE A 128 22.06 -0.05 -15.18
N ALA A 129 22.65 -0.29 -16.35
CA ALA A 129 23.72 -1.25 -16.56
C ALA A 129 24.86 -0.64 -17.39
N THR A 130 26.05 -1.22 -17.32
CA THR A 130 27.19 -0.80 -18.14
C THR A 130 27.14 -1.37 -19.56
N ASN A 131 26.30 -2.38 -19.81
CA ASN A 131 26.12 -2.99 -21.10
C ASN A 131 24.63 -3.36 -21.35
N PRO A 132 24.21 -3.45 -22.62
CA PRO A 132 22.83 -3.80 -22.97
C PRO A 132 22.41 -5.24 -22.64
N ASN A 133 23.34 -6.17 -22.53
CA ASN A 133 23.02 -7.59 -22.29
C ASN A 133 22.53 -7.80 -20.86
N ASP A 134 23.20 -7.20 -19.88
CA ASP A 134 22.80 -7.20 -18.47
C ASP A 134 21.43 -6.53 -18.29
N LEU A 135 21.23 -5.40 -18.98
CA LEU A 135 19.95 -4.69 -19.00
C LEU A 135 18.82 -5.59 -19.53
N ARG A 136 19.03 -6.22 -20.69
CA ARG A 136 18.05 -7.10 -21.31
C ARG A 136 17.73 -8.32 -20.44
N SER A 137 18.74 -8.94 -19.83
CA SER A 137 18.56 -10.10 -18.94
C SER A 137 17.69 -9.73 -17.73
N VAL A 138 18.05 -8.68 -17.00
CA VAL A 138 17.32 -8.29 -15.78
C VAL A 138 15.90 -7.85 -16.08
N ILE A 139 15.71 -7.03 -17.12
CA ILE A 139 14.38 -6.57 -17.53
C ILE A 139 13.51 -7.72 -18.01
N GLY A 140 14.05 -8.62 -18.85
CA GLY A 140 13.31 -9.79 -19.34
C GLY A 140 12.86 -10.71 -18.21
N GLN A 141 13.76 -10.99 -17.25
CA GLN A 141 13.42 -11.78 -16.07
C GLN A 141 12.46 -11.04 -15.13
N PHE A 142 12.54 -9.71 -15.01
CA PHE A 142 11.60 -8.93 -14.23
C PHE A 142 10.19 -9.01 -14.81
N CYS A 143 10.04 -8.80 -16.12
CA CYS A 143 8.75 -8.94 -16.79
C CYS A 143 8.20 -10.36 -16.64
N ALA A 144 9.05 -11.38 -16.81
CA ALA A 144 8.65 -12.78 -16.61
C ALA A 144 8.24 -13.08 -15.16
N TYR A 145 8.98 -12.58 -14.17
CA TYR A 145 8.66 -12.70 -12.75
C TYR A 145 7.29 -12.11 -12.47
N MET A 146 7.05 -10.90 -12.97
CA MET A 146 5.77 -10.22 -12.82
C MET A 146 4.67 -10.82 -13.69
N SER A 147 4.90 -11.71 -14.66
CA SER A 147 3.81 -12.37 -15.39
C SER A 147 3.05 -13.40 -14.55
N SER A 148 3.62 -13.87 -13.44
CA SER A 148 2.90 -14.77 -12.52
C SER A 148 1.90 -14.00 -11.66
N ASN A 149 0.65 -14.50 -11.57
CA ASN A 149 -0.41 -13.91 -10.73
C ASN A 149 0.01 -13.79 -9.26
N ASP A 150 0.78 -14.76 -8.75
CA ASP A 150 1.24 -14.77 -7.35
C ASP A 150 2.28 -13.66 -7.08
N ASN A 151 3.01 -13.23 -8.11
CA ASN A 151 3.99 -12.15 -8.00
C ASN A 151 3.38 -10.77 -8.31
N ARG A 152 2.26 -10.70 -9.04
CA ARG A 152 1.54 -9.44 -9.29
C ARG A 152 0.75 -8.98 -8.08
N ARG A 153 0.29 -9.91 -7.23
CA ARG A 153 -0.55 -9.65 -6.08
C ARG A 153 0.26 -9.73 -4.80
N PHE A 154 0.27 -8.67 -4.02
CA PHE A 154 1.01 -8.62 -2.77
C PHE A 154 0.21 -7.90 -1.68
N ASN A 155 0.39 -8.35 -0.43
CA ASN A 155 -0.28 -7.75 0.71
C ASN A 155 0.49 -6.51 1.19
N VAL A 156 -0.25 -5.43 1.38
CA VAL A 156 0.23 -4.18 1.95
C VAL A 156 -0.28 -4.08 3.39
N PRO A 157 0.62 -4.10 4.39
CA PRO A 157 0.24 -3.86 5.78
C PRO A 157 0.06 -2.37 6.02
N PHE A 158 -1.17 -1.96 6.33
CA PHE A 158 -1.50 -0.60 6.75
C PHE A 158 -1.47 -0.53 8.27
N GLN A 159 -0.55 0.26 8.81
CA GLN A 159 -0.52 0.54 10.24
C GLN A 159 -1.73 1.39 10.60
N GLN A 160 -2.41 0.99 11.66
CA GLN A 160 -3.53 1.70 12.26
C GLN A 160 -3.13 2.20 13.65
N TRP A 161 -4.03 2.93 14.31
CA TRP A 161 -3.81 3.35 15.69
C TRP A 161 -3.65 2.16 16.64
N ASN A 162 -2.93 2.38 17.76
CA ASN A 162 -2.67 1.38 18.79
C ASN A 162 -2.06 0.07 18.25
N ASP A 163 -1.12 0.20 17.32
CA ASP A 163 -0.32 -0.89 16.74
C ASP A 163 -1.12 -1.99 16.02
N HIS A 164 -2.40 -1.73 15.73
CA HIS A 164 -3.18 -2.59 14.85
C HIS A 164 -2.67 -2.52 13.41
N VAL A 165 -2.75 -3.62 12.67
CA VAL A 165 -2.35 -3.70 11.27
C VAL A 165 -3.48 -4.30 10.46
N VAL A 166 -3.91 -3.59 9.42
CA VAL A 166 -4.90 -4.08 8.47
C VAL A 166 -4.21 -4.32 7.14
N ASN A 167 -4.31 -5.55 6.63
CA ASN A 167 -3.74 -5.91 5.34
C ASN A 167 -4.75 -5.63 4.23
N SER A 168 -4.26 -5.10 3.11
CA SER A 168 -5.02 -5.02 1.86
C SER A 168 -4.16 -5.49 0.70
N THR A 169 -4.76 -6.16 -0.26
CA THR A 169 -4.05 -6.68 -1.43
C THR A 169 -3.95 -5.61 -2.51
N PHE A 170 -2.72 -5.38 -2.97
CA PHE A 170 -2.43 -4.58 -4.16
C PHE A 170 -2.02 -5.50 -5.30
N THR A 171 -2.41 -5.11 -6.51
CA THR A 171 -2.15 -5.84 -7.75
C THR A 171 -1.45 -4.95 -8.75
N VAL A 172 -0.41 -5.45 -9.40
CA VAL A 172 0.14 -4.84 -10.61
C VAL A 172 -0.86 -5.07 -11.75
N PHE A 173 -1.58 -4.01 -12.16
CA PHE A 173 -2.75 -4.13 -13.06
C PHE A 173 -2.37 -4.14 -14.56
N GLU A 174 -1.13 -3.79 -14.90
CA GLU A 174 -0.63 -3.80 -16.28
C GLU A 174 -0.56 -5.23 -16.83
N ASN A 175 -1.37 -5.56 -17.85
CA ASN A 175 -1.39 -6.89 -18.46
C ASN A 175 -0.04 -7.25 -19.09
N GLU A 176 0.56 -6.29 -19.79
CA GLU A 176 1.87 -6.43 -20.43
C GLU A 176 2.79 -5.33 -19.90
N LEU A 177 3.84 -5.74 -19.18
CA LEU A 177 4.89 -4.81 -18.79
C LEU A 177 5.74 -4.50 -20.02
N PHE A 178 5.72 -3.24 -20.46
CA PHE A 178 6.49 -2.78 -21.61
C PHE A 178 7.78 -2.10 -21.16
N PRO A 179 8.95 -2.73 -21.33
CA PRO A 179 10.20 -2.06 -21.10
C PRO A 179 10.45 -1.02 -22.17
N SER A 180 10.77 0.20 -21.74
CA SER A 180 11.11 1.31 -22.62
C SER A 180 12.61 1.59 -22.50
N PRO A 181 13.39 1.47 -23.58
CA PRO A 181 14.79 1.89 -23.55
C PRO A 181 14.84 3.43 -23.43
N VAL A 182 15.71 3.93 -22.56
CA VAL A 182 15.92 5.38 -22.43
C VAL A 182 17.23 5.76 -23.11
N PRO A 183 17.23 6.68 -24.09
CA PRO A 183 18.45 7.20 -24.68
C PRO A 183 19.34 7.81 -23.60
N SER A 184 20.63 7.48 -23.63
CA SER A 184 21.64 8.02 -22.72
C SER A 184 22.79 8.57 -23.56
N GLU A 185 23.28 9.77 -23.22
CA GLU A 185 24.45 10.35 -23.87
C GLU A 185 25.77 9.66 -23.45
N ALA A 186 25.74 8.89 -22.35
CA ALA A 186 26.91 8.18 -21.85
C ALA A 186 27.14 6.85 -22.60
N ILE A 187 28.36 6.68 -23.14
CA ILE A 187 28.76 5.55 -24.00
C ILE A 187 28.66 4.19 -23.29
N ASN A 188 28.89 4.14 -21.98
CA ASN A 188 28.91 2.90 -21.17
C ASN A 188 27.73 2.84 -20.19
N LEU A 189 26.57 3.33 -20.60
CA LEU A 189 25.36 3.30 -19.80
C LEU A 189 24.18 2.88 -20.66
N SER A 190 23.52 1.81 -20.24
CA SER A 190 22.27 1.34 -20.82
C SER A 190 21.19 1.48 -19.78
N ILE A 191 20.07 2.09 -20.17
CA ILE A 191 18.95 2.39 -19.29
C ILE A 191 17.67 1.84 -19.91
N SER A 192 16.84 1.19 -19.10
CA SER A 192 15.47 0.87 -19.47
C SER A 192 14.56 1.08 -18.28
N THR A 193 13.38 1.60 -18.56
CA THR A 193 12.32 1.81 -17.59
C THR A 193 11.18 0.83 -17.80
N VAL A 194 10.46 0.54 -16.72
CA VAL A 194 9.17 -0.15 -16.74
C VAL A 194 8.22 0.66 -15.88
N ASP A 195 7.14 1.13 -16.49
CA ASP A 195 6.05 1.79 -15.78
C ASP A 195 5.03 0.75 -15.32
N ILE A 196 4.51 0.93 -14.11
CA ILE A 196 3.52 0.05 -13.52
C ILE A 196 2.44 0.82 -12.78
N GLN A 197 1.28 0.18 -12.65
CA GLN A 197 0.17 0.66 -11.83
C GLN A 197 -0.11 -0.35 -10.72
N LEU A 198 0.02 0.09 -9.48
CA LEU A 198 -0.31 -0.67 -8.28
C LEU A 198 -1.74 -0.31 -7.87
N VAL A 199 -2.67 -1.24 -8.02
CA VAL A 199 -4.10 -1.02 -7.77
C VAL A 199 -4.54 -1.84 -6.57
N GLY A 200 -5.21 -1.22 -5.62
CA GLY A 200 -5.72 -1.89 -4.41
C GLY A 200 -6.57 -0.96 -3.56
N TYR A 201 -6.93 -1.43 -2.36
CA TYR A 201 -7.72 -0.62 -1.42
C TYR A 201 -6.87 -0.09 -0.28
N THR A 202 -7.02 1.18 0.05
CA THR A 202 -6.49 1.76 1.28
C THR A 202 -7.57 1.70 2.35
N PRO A 203 -7.38 0.95 3.46
CA PRO A 203 -8.37 0.84 4.52
C PRO A 203 -8.31 2.05 5.45
N ASN A 204 -9.44 2.75 5.58
CA ASN A 204 -9.69 3.72 6.65
C ASN A 204 -10.46 3.02 7.76
N VAL A 205 -9.90 3.00 8.97
CA VAL A 205 -10.50 2.30 10.11
C VAL A 205 -10.78 3.27 11.24
N ILE A 206 -11.99 3.18 11.79
CA ILE A 206 -12.47 3.91 12.96
C ILE A 206 -12.74 2.88 14.05
N GLY A 207 -12.34 3.15 15.29
CA GLY A 207 -12.65 2.32 16.46
C GLY A 207 -11.42 1.67 17.11
N PHE A 208 -10.20 2.00 16.65
CA PHE A 208 -8.96 1.56 17.29
C PHE A 208 -8.42 2.55 18.33
N GLY A 209 -9.18 3.59 18.71
CA GLY A 209 -8.76 4.61 19.66
C GLY A 209 -8.01 5.78 19.00
N GLY A 210 -8.32 6.05 17.73
CA GLY A 210 -7.76 7.18 17.00
C GLY A 210 -8.38 8.52 17.42
N PRO A 211 -7.70 9.66 17.17
CA PRO A 211 -8.17 10.98 17.57
C PRO A 211 -9.46 11.43 16.86
N PHE A 212 -9.83 10.76 15.76
CA PHE A 212 -11.01 11.08 14.96
C PHE A 212 -12.12 10.01 15.07
N ASP A 213 -12.01 9.08 16.01
CA ASP A 213 -12.97 7.98 16.16
C ASP A 213 -14.38 8.46 16.53
N GLN A 214 -14.45 9.63 17.18
CA GLN A 214 -15.70 10.19 17.72
C GLN A 214 -16.35 11.22 16.80
N ASN A 215 -15.68 11.68 15.74
CA ASN A 215 -16.20 12.76 14.88
C ASN A 215 -16.16 12.44 13.37
N THR A 216 -15.59 11.32 12.95
CA THR A 216 -15.56 10.93 11.53
C THR A 216 -16.88 10.32 11.10
N GLY A 217 -17.53 10.91 10.08
CA GLY A 217 -18.72 10.34 9.44
C GLY A 217 -20.04 10.54 10.21
N ASN A 218 -20.06 11.44 11.19
CA ASN A 218 -21.23 11.68 12.06
C ASN A 218 -22.10 12.87 11.63
N GLY A 219 -21.72 13.59 10.57
CA GLY A 219 -22.39 14.81 10.14
C GLY A 219 -21.74 16.07 10.71
N TYR A 220 -22.47 17.19 10.64
CA TYR A 220 -22.04 18.49 11.12
C TYR A 220 -23.17 19.18 11.89
N GLU A 221 -22.80 19.95 12.90
CA GLU A 221 -23.69 20.86 13.61
C GLU A 221 -23.95 22.12 12.76
N PRO A 222 -25.02 22.89 13.01
CA PRO A 222 -25.33 24.10 12.23
C PRO A 222 -24.21 25.15 12.16
N ASP A 223 -23.26 25.13 13.10
CA ASP A 223 -22.07 26.00 13.12
C ASP A 223 -20.91 25.48 12.24
N GLY A 224 -21.07 24.31 11.62
CA GLY A 224 -20.09 23.65 10.77
C GLY A 224 -19.08 22.76 11.51
N SER A 225 -19.16 22.65 12.83
CA SER A 225 -18.35 21.70 13.60
C SER A 225 -18.80 20.25 13.35
N ALA A 226 -17.86 19.31 13.42
CA ALA A 226 -18.19 17.89 13.25
C ALA A 226 -18.97 17.38 14.47
N THR A 227 -20.08 16.67 14.23
CA THR A 227 -20.87 16.08 15.30
C THR A 227 -20.07 15.00 16.03
N GLU A 228 -19.92 15.15 17.35
CA GLU A 228 -19.27 14.14 18.19
C GLU A 228 -20.26 13.06 18.62
N GLN A 229 -19.87 11.79 18.50
CA GLN A 229 -20.59 10.65 19.04
C GLN A 229 -19.66 9.82 19.94
N PRO A 230 -20.21 9.08 20.92
CA PRO A 230 -19.43 8.12 21.69
C PRO A 230 -18.66 7.17 20.76
N ALA A 231 -17.45 6.78 21.17
CA ALA A 231 -16.65 5.86 20.39
C ALA A 231 -17.40 4.54 20.17
N ILE A 232 -17.13 3.85 19.07
CA ILE A 232 -17.86 2.63 18.68
C ILE A 232 -17.86 1.59 19.81
N ASN A 233 -16.72 1.43 20.50
CA ASN A 233 -16.59 0.46 21.60
C ASN A 233 -17.22 0.93 22.92
N ASP A 234 -17.64 2.20 23.02
CA ASP A 234 -18.40 2.72 24.16
C ASP A 234 -19.93 2.57 23.96
N LYS A 235 -20.36 2.18 22.75
CA LYS A 235 -21.77 1.96 22.44
C LYS A 235 -22.21 0.61 23.00
N VAL A 236 -23.15 0.65 23.94
CA VAL A 236 -23.82 -0.53 24.48
C VAL A 236 -25.18 -0.72 23.82
N VAL A 237 -25.58 -1.97 23.59
CA VAL A 237 -26.94 -2.30 23.15
C VAL A 237 -27.83 -2.28 24.38
N VAL A 238 -28.67 -1.25 24.50
CA VAL A 238 -29.64 -1.13 25.61
C VAL A 238 -30.97 -1.80 25.31
N GLN A 239 -31.25 -2.09 24.04
CA GLN A 239 -32.44 -2.81 23.61
C GLN A 239 -32.20 -3.53 22.28
N ALA A 240 -32.64 -4.77 22.16
CA ALA A 240 -32.68 -5.53 20.92
C ALA A 240 -33.97 -6.37 20.85
N ASP A 241 -34.64 -6.33 19.70
CA ASP A 241 -35.82 -7.17 19.44
C ASP A 241 -35.38 -8.44 18.70
N GLN A 242 -35.68 -9.59 19.29
CA GLN A 242 -35.42 -10.93 18.76
C GLN A 242 -36.71 -11.51 18.21
N TYR A 243 -36.71 -11.81 16.91
CA TYR A 243 -37.82 -12.45 16.22
C TYR A 243 -37.49 -13.90 15.89
N THR A 244 -38.35 -14.82 16.31
CA THR A 244 -38.35 -16.21 15.85
C THR A 244 -39.71 -16.52 15.19
N SER A 245 -39.84 -17.69 14.56
CA SER A 245 -41.10 -18.12 13.94
C SER A 245 -42.26 -18.31 14.94
N LEU A 246 -41.99 -18.29 16.25
CA LEU A 246 -42.97 -18.55 17.30
C LEU A 246 -43.00 -17.49 18.41
N GLU A 247 -41.98 -16.62 18.50
CA GLU A 247 -41.83 -15.67 19.61
C GLU A 247 -41.19 -14.36 19.16
N HIS A 248 -41.74 -13.25 19.66
CA HIS A 248 -41.16 -11.92 19.63
C HIS A 248 -40.72 -11.59 21.07
N GLN A 249 -39.41 -11.42 21.27
CA GLN A 249 -38.84 -11.10 22.57
C GLN A 249 -38.04 -9.80 22.48
N ARG A 250 -38.18 -8.93 23.47
CA ARG A 250 -37.38 -7.72 23.63
C ARG A 250 -36.39 -7.91 24.75
N VAL A 251 -35.11 -7.85 24.41
CA VAL A 251 -34.00 -7.90 25.35
C VAL A 251 -33.59 -6.47 25.66
N LYS A 252 -33.69 -6.02 26.91
CA LYS A 252 -33.19 -4.72 27.38
C LYS A 252 -31.97 -4.91 28.25
N GLY A 253 -30.94 -4.10 28.03
CA GLY A 253 -29.74 -4.04 28.86
C GLY A 253 -29.67 -2.71 29.60
N ASP A 254 -29.54 -2.75 30.92
CA ASP A 254 -29.29 -1.57 31.73
C ASP A 254 -27.81 -1.17 31.62
N ARG A 255 -27.55 0.09 31.24
CA ARG A 255 -26.20 0.62 31.01
C ARG A 255 -25.40 0.79 32.29
N GLU A 256 -26.05 1.09 33.42
CA GLU A 256 -25.40 1.40 34.70
C GLU A 256 -25.17 0.14 35.54
N THR A 257 -26.14 -0.78 35.54
CA THR A 257 -26.09 -1.99 36.36
C THR A 257 -25.57 -3.21 35.59
N GLY A 258 -25.64 -3.19 34.25
CA GLY A 258 -25.32 -4.34 33.41
C GLY A 258 -26.39 -5.44 33.42
N GLU A 259 -27.55 -5.20 34.05
CA GLU A 259 -28.64 -6.16 34.12
C GLU A 259 -29.30 -6.35 32.75
N ILE A 260 -29.56 -7.61 32.38
CA ILE A 260 -30.26 -7.96 31.15
C ILE A 260 -31.66 -8.45 31.51
N THR A 261 -32.67 -7.74 31.00
CA THR A 261 -34.08 -8.11 31.15
C THR A 261 -34.63 -8.57 29.82
N VAL A 262 -35.44 -9.64 29.84
CA VAL A 262 -36.07 -10.20 28.64
C VAL A 262 -37.58 -10.13 28.82
N GLU A 263 -38.24 -9.38 27.96
CA GLU A 263 -39.68 -9.22 27.93
C GLU A 263 -40.24 -9.94 26.71
N ARG A 264 -41.22 -10.81 26.90
CA ARG A 264 -41.98 -11.37 25.77
C ARG A 264 -42.95 -10.29 25.26
N ILE A 265 -42.91 -10.00 23.98
CA ILE A 265 -43.87 -9.12 23.32
C ILE A 265 -44.89 -10.03 22.65
N ASP A 266 -46.11 -10.01 23.17
CA ASP A 266 -47.24 -10.61 22.48
C ASP A 266 -47.79 -9.54 21.50
N ASP A 267 -47.70 -9.81 20.20
CA ASP A 267 -48.21 -8.93 19.13
C ASP A 267 -49.76 -8.94 19.05
#